data_AF-A0A8T9CMB1-F1
#
_entry.id   AF-A0A8T9CMB1-F1
#
_cell.length_a   1.000
_cell.length_b   1.000
_cell.length_c   1.000
_cell.angle_alpha   90.00
_cell.angle_beta   90.00
_cell.angle_gamma   90.00
#
_symmetry.space_group_name_H-M   'P 1'
#
loop_
_entity.id
_entity.type
_entity.pdbx_description
1 polymer ?
#
loop_
_entity_poly.entity_id
_entity_poly.type
_entity_poly.pdbx_seq_one_letter_code
_entity_poly.pdbx_strand_id
1 'polypeptide(L)' 'MPYIQVEKDGLLYEAEYFYEDGMVTVFGIRGGQSSVDLNGMTETAAARTALRNLIRENKVDPLSE' A
#
# COMPACT_ATOMS: atom_id res chain seq x y z
N MET A 1 -1.82 7.06 12.05
CA MET A 1 -2.24 5.96 11.16
C MET A 1 -1.02 5.09 10.86
N PRO A 2 -1.16 3.78 10.67
CA PRO A 2 -0.02 2.92 10.37
C PRO A 2 0.47 3.13 8.92
N TYR A 3 1.76 2.92 8.69
CA TYR A 3 2.41 3.03 7.38
C TYR A 3 2.95 1.68 6.95
N ILE A 4 2.98 1.45 5.64
CA ILE A 4 3.62 0.28 5.04
C ILE A 4 4.68 0.72 4.04
N GLN A 5 5.80 0.00 4.04
CA GLN A 5 6.91 0.23 3.12
C GLN A 5 7.14 -0.98 2.21
N VAL A 6 7.48 -0.69 0.96
CA VAL A 6 7.87 -1.68 -0.05
C VAL A 6 9.06 -1.13 -0.83
N GLU A 7 10.13 -1.92 -0.91
CA GLU A 7 11.21 -1.67 -1.86
C GLU A 7 10.89 -2.35 -3.19
N LYS A 8 11.04 -1.61 -4.30
CA LYS A 8 10.89 -2.13 -5.65
C LYS A 8 11.84 -1.38 -6.59
N ASP A 9 12.61 -2.13 -7.38
CA ASP A 9 13.55 -1.59 -8.36
C ASP A 9 14.57 -0.59 -7.77
N GLY A 10 15.01 -0.84 -6.52
CA GLY A 10 15.94 0.03 -5.79
C GLY A 10 15.32 1.32 -5.23
N LEU A 11 14.01 1.49 -5.38
CA LEU A 11 13.26 2.62 -4.84
C LEU A 11 12.42 2.17 -3.64
N LEU A 12 12.45 2.96 -2.57
CA LEU A 12 11.60 2.74 -1.40
C LEU A 12 10.28 3.49 -1.59
N TYR A 13 9.16 2.81 -1.37
CA TYR A 13 7.83 3.39 -1.40
C TYR A 13 7.21 3.28 0.00
N GLU A 14 6.49 4.30 0.40
CA GLU A 14 5.75 4.35 1.66
C GLU A 14 4.34 4.87 1.41
N ALA A 15 3.37 4.29 2.12
CA ALA A 15 2.00 4.77 2.10
C ALA A 15 1.30 4.51 3.42
N GLU A 16 0.35 5.39 3.74
CA GLU A 16 -0.62 5.18 4.81
C GLU A 16 -1.60 4.10 4.43
N TYR A 17 -2.00 3.31 5.42
CA TYR A 17 -3.07 2.34 5.24
C TYR A 17 -4.03 2.33 6.41
N PHE A 18 -5.23 1.86 6.13
CA PHE A 18 -6.31 1.70 7.06
C PHE A 18 -6.88 0.28 6.95
N TYR A 19 -7.19 -0.31 8.09
CA TYR A 19 -7.80 -1.63 8.18
C TYR A 19 -9.19 -1.51 8.80
N GLU A 20 -10.19 -2.03 8.09
CA GLU A 20 -11.59 -2.07 8.54
C GLU A 20 -12.30 -3.27 7.92
N ASP A 21 -13.11 -3.97 8.73
CA ASP A 21 -13.96 -5.09 8.30
C ASP A 21 -13.27 -6.15 7.43
N GLY A 22 -12.03 -6.51 7.78
CA GLY A 22 -11.28 -7.54 7.04
C GLY A 22 -10.58 -7.01 5.78
N MET A 23 -10.66 -5.72 5.50
CA MET A 23 -10.13 -5.08 4.30
C MET A 23 -9.04 -4.06 4.66
N VAL A 24 -7.91 -4.14 3.95
CA VAL A 24 -6.84 -3.15 4.04
C VAL A 24 -6.92 -2.22 2.84
N THR A 25 -7.03 -0.93 3.11
CA THR A 25 -6.98 0.13 2.09
C THR A 25 -5.71 0.94 2.25
N VAL A 26 -4.90 1.01 1.18
CA VAL A 26 -3.68 1.84 1.11
C VAL A 26 -4.00 3.08 0.28
N PHE A 27 -3.55 4.23 0.75
CA PHE A 27 -3.74 5.53 0.09
C PHE A 27 -2.46 5.99 -0.59
N GLY A 28 -2.59 6.32 -1.87
CA GLY A 28 -1.54 6.92 -2.70
C GLY A 28 -1.78 8.40 -2.94
N ILE A 29 -1.04 8.95 -3.91
CA ILE A 29 -1.13 10.36 -4.28
C ILE A 29 -2.43 10.67 -5.06
N ARG A 30 -2.88 11.93 -5.00
CA ARG A 30 -4.01 12.48 -5.81
C ARG A 30 -5.31 11.66 -5.72
N GLY A 31 -5.60 11.07 -4.56
CA GLY A 31 -6.80 10.26 -4.34
C GLY A 31 -6.75 8.85 -4.93
N GLY A 32 -5.57 8.38 -5.37
CA GLY A 32 -5.36 6.98 -5.68
C GLY A 32 -5.46 6.13 -4.41
N GLN A 33 -6.20 5.03 -4.46
CA GLN A 33 -6.25 4.06 -3.36
C GLN A 33 -6.35 2.64 -3.91
N SER A 34 -5.90 1.67 -3.13
CA SER A 34 -6.03 0.25 -3.42
C SER A 34 -6.52 -0.47 -2.18
N SER A 35 -7.57 -1.27 -2.32
CA SER A 35 -8.13 -2.08 -1.24
C SER A 35 -7.92 -3.56 -1.50
N VAL A 36 -7.53 -4.31 -0.47
CA VAL A 36 -7.27 -5.75 -0.52
C VAL A 36 -7.93 -6.39 0.70
N ASP A 37 -8.79 -7.37 0.45
CA ASP A 37 -9.36 -8.22 1.50
C ASP A 37 -8.27 -9.13 2.08
N LEU A 38 -8.26 -9.31 3.40
CA LEU A 38 -7.33 -10.20 4.09
C LEU A 38 -7.37 -11.61 3.48
N ASN A 39 -8.56 -12.21 3.29
CA ASN A 39 -8.73 -13.55 2.72
C ASN A 39 -7.73 -14.60 3.26
N GLY A 40 -7.44 -14.56 4.57
CA GLY A 40 -6.47 -15.44 5.24
C GLY A 40 -5.01 -14.98 5.22
N MET A 41 -4.71 -13.84 4.59
CA MET A 41 -3.44 -13.11 4.71
C MET A 41 -3.37 -12.36 6.05
N THR A 42 -2.17 -11.95 6.43
CA THR A 42 -1.99 -10.97 7.52
C THR A 42 -2.26 -9.55 7.01
N GLU A 43 -2.62 -8.63 7.91
CA GLU A 43 -2.81 -7.20 7.61
C GLU A 43 -1.61 -6.60 6.87
N THR A 44 -0.39 -6.89 7.33
CA THR A 44 0.84 -6.42 6.67
C THR A 44 1.00 -6.98 5.25
N ALA A 45 0.62 -8.25 5.01
CA ALA A 45 0.70 -8.85 3.69
C ALA A 45 -0.33 -8.25 2.72
N ALA A 46 -1.55 -8.00 3.20
CA ALA A 46 -2.59 -7.30 2.45
C ALA A 46 -2.17 -5.84 2.14
N ALA A 47 -1.64 -5.11 3.13
CA ALA A 47 -1.11 -3.75 2.97
C ALA A 47 0.02 -3.68 1.93
N ARG A 48 0.99 -4.62 1.98
CA ARG A 48 2.06 -4.70 0.97
C ARG A 48 1.52 -4.98 -0.42
N THR A 49 0.52 -5.84 -0.52
CA THR A 49 -0.13 -6.16 -1.81
C THR A 49 -0.83 -4.93 -2.37
N ALA A 50 -1.60 -4.22 -1.56
CA ALA A 50 -2.27 -2.98 -1.94
C ALA A 50 -1.26 -1.88 -2.36
N LEU A 51 -0.17 -1.70 -1.62
CA LEU A 51 0.89 -0.76 -1.99
C LEU A 51 1.56 -1.14 -3.32
N ARG A 52 1.85 -2.43 -3.55
CA ARG A 52 2.41 -2.90 -4.83
C ARG A 52 1.47 -2.64 -6.01
N ASN A 53 0.16 -2.75 -5.82
CA ASN A 53 -0.82 -2.40 -6.85
C ASN A 53 -0.74 -0.92 -7.19
N LEU A 54 -0.66 -0.03 -6.20
CA LEU A 54 -0.49 1.40 -6.42
C LEU A 54 0.82 1.74 -7.15
N ILE A 55 1.93 1.09 -6.79
CA ILE A 55 3.21 1.28 -7.49
C ILE A 55 3.08 0.86 -8.96
N ARG A 56 2.44 -0.29 -9.23
CA ARG A 56 2.20 -0.77 -10.61
C ARG A 56 1.32 0.20 -11.42
N GLU A 57 0.40 0.89 -10.75
CA GLU A 57 -0.52 1.86 -11.35
C GLU A 57 0.04 3.29 -11.41
N ASN A 58 1.28 3.52 -10.97
CA ASN A 58 1.89 4.86 -10.82
C ASN A 58 1.03 5.81 -9.98
N LYS A 59 0.41 5.29 -8.90
CA LYS A 59 -0.45 6.05 -7.98
C LYS A 59 0.22 6.35 -6.64
N VAL A 60 1.51 6.05 -6.51
CA VAL A 60 2.33 6.39 -5.35
C VAL A 60 3.73 6.73 -5.85
N ASP A 61 4.33 7.76 -5.29
CA ASP A 61 5.69 8.16 -5.62
C ASP A 61 6.67 7.44 -4.68
N PRO A 62 7.90 7.14 -5.14
CA PRO A 62 8.94 6.68 -4.25
C PRO A 62 9.29 7.78 -3.23
N LEU A 63 9.74 7.37 -2.05
CA LEU A 63 10.37 8.26 -1.10
C LEU A 63 11.63 8.83 -1.76
N SER A 64 11.62 10.15 -1.99
CA SER A 64 12.83 10.89 -2.35
C SER A 64 13.73 11.02 -1.12
N GLU A 65 15.02 10.71 -1.30
CA GLU A 65 16.08 10.97 -0.31
C GLU A 65 16.19 12.46 0.06
#